data_AF-A0A3B3XIZ8-F1
#
_entry.id   AF-A0A3B3XIZ8-F1
#
_cell.length_a   1.000
_cell.length_b   1.000
_cell.length_c   1.000
_cell.angle_alpha   90.00
_cell.angle_beta   90.00
_cell.angle_gamma   90.00
#
_symmetry.space_group_name_H-M   'P 1'
#
loop_
_entity.id
_entity.type
_entity.pdbx_description
1 polymer ?
#
loop_
_entity_poly.entity_id
_entity_poly.type
_entity_poly.pdbx_seq_one_letter_code
_entity_poly.pdbx_strand_id
1 'polypeptide(L)'
;MFASRVFCRFGIGFCQRARPGVYTSSPVWSASVFSCFSSKSTSTDVSVRYSFGRPVLSLRLPTGRACRFTLTPMLTTVGDLLGDLKAKDGSVGNAALFNSDGQRISSCTLMETVLNSDFQIQIDDVIYNVHSLGQGSSSEHVLGLDDMKHTVQLLHSALSLPQQLHLQHAALLARKETLAEQLQPLENVRVQLAKEAESRATLLGWAGLAYLSLQGGFLGYLTWYVFAWDVMEPVTFFISCATSMLFFGYYLLTRQDFVTTDVLDRQFLLHFHKRALGKRFDVDRYNELKDELAKVENDLRRLRGSIQLQLLVDHIQPQRSS
;
A
#
# COMPACT_ATOMS: atom_id res chain seq x y z
N MET A 1 -0.20 0.27 -31.76
CA MET A 1 1.20 0.53 -32.19
C MET A 1 1.93 1.06 -30.96
N PHE A 2 3.06 0.54 -30.47
CA PHE A 2 3.99 -0.48 -30.99
C PHE A 2 3.95 -1.80 -30.19
N ALA A 3 4.68 -2.83 -30.65
CA ALA A 3 4.64 -4.19 -30.10
C ALA A 3 6.03 -4.87 -30.04
N SER A 4 6.14 -5.89 -29.17
CA SER A 4 7.19 -6.94 -29.12
C SER A 4 8.60 -6.47 -28.68
N ARG A 5 9.52 -7.29 -28.15
CA ARG A 5 9.70 -8.77 -28.07
C ARG A 5 10.28 -9.11 -26.67
N VAL A 6 9.74 -10.04 -25.87
CA VAL A 6 10.00 -11.51 -25.87
C VAL A 6 11.44 -11.92 -26.17
N PHE A 7 12.12 -12.53 -25.18
CA PHE A 7 13.18 -13.52 -25.41
C PHE A 7 13.26 -14.52 -24.24
N CYS A 8 12.79 -15.75 -24.45
CA CYS A 8 13.11 -16.89 -23.59
C CYS A 8 14.52 -17.41 -23.94
N ARG A 9 15.23 -18.00 -22.97
CA ARG A 9 16.41 -18.81 -23.26
C ARG A 9 16.43 -20.09 -22.43
N PHE A 10 15.93 -21.16 -23.05
CA PHE A 10 16.13 -22.54 -22.60
C PHE A 10 17.58 -22.97 -22.89
N GLY A 11 18.12 -23.88 -22.06
CA GLY A 11 19.42 -24.52 -22.28
C GLY A 11 19.41 -25.95 -21.73
N ILE A 12 19.50 -26.94 -22.61
CA ILE A 12 19.44 -28.38 -22.30
C ILE A 12 20.76 -29.03 -22.72
N GLY A 13 21.21 -30.03 -21.94
CA GLY A 13 22.15 -31.06 -22.39
C GLY A 13 23.34 -31.30 -21.45
N PHE A 14 23.91 -32.50 -21.35
CA PHE A 14 23.47 -33.80 -21.88
C PHE A 14 24.13 -34.94 -21.05
N CYS A 15 23.77 -36.20 -21.33
CA CYS A 15 24.19 -37.44 -20.68
C CYS A 15 25.70 -37.59 -20.35
N GLN A 16 26.03 -38.43 -19.34
CA GLN A 16 26.59 -39.77 -19.61
C GLN A 16 26.62 -40.71 -18.37
N ARG A 17 26.94 -41.98 -18.63
CA ARG A 17 26.72 -43.19 -17.79
C ARG A 17 28.05 -43.91 -17.56
N ALA A 18 28.41 -44.24 -16.31
CA ALA A 18 29.50 -45.19 -16.02
C ALA A 18 29.39 -45.87 -14.63
N ARG A 19 29.55 -47.21 -14.62
CA ARG A 19 30.16 -48.05 -13.57
C ARG A 19 31.42 -48.66 -14.24
N PRO A 20 32.56 -48.98 -13.58
CA PRO A 20 32.76 -49.65 -12.26
C PRO A 20 33.59 -48.80 -11.27
N GLY A 21 34.07 -49.27 -10.10
CA GLY A 21 33.81 -50.51 -9.35
C GLY A 21 35.02 -51.03 -8.51
N VAL A 22 34.73 -51.62 -7.34
CA VAL A 22 35.53 -52.46 -6.40
C VAL A 22 37.06 -52.20 -6.28
N TYR A 23 37.54 -51.75 -5.10
CA TYR A 23 38.36 -52.55 -4.16
C TYR A 23 38.69 -51.80 -2.84
N THR A 24 38.63 -52.54 -1.72
CA THR A 24 39.28 -52.37 -0.37
C THR A 24 39.57 -50.95 0.18
N SER A 25 39.21 -50.63 1.42
CA SER A 25 39.74 -51.35 2.60
C SER A 25 38.86 -51.22 3.86
N SER A 26 38.74 -52.32 4.61
CA SER A 26 38.56 -52.30 6.07
C SER A 26 39.97 -52.31 6.74
N PRO A 27 40.15 -52.08 8.05
CA PRO A 27 39.62 -52.93 9.13
C PRO A 27 38.67 -52.19 10.10
N VAL A 28 37.68 -52.82 10.77
CA VAL A 28 37.78 -53.64 12.02
C VAL A 28 38.61 -52.90 13.09
N TRP A 29 38.14 -52.56 14.29
CA TRP A 29 37.54 -53.39 15.34
C TRP A 29 36.48 -52.61 16.14
N SER A 30 35.29 -53.19 16.35
CA SER A 30 34.87 -53.90 17.58
C SER A 30 34.27 -52.92 18.61
N ALA A 31 32.95 -52.75 18.65
CA ALA A 31 31.95 -53.63 19.25
C ALA A 31 31.53 -53.14 20.65
N SER A 32 30.30 -52.61 20.71
CA SER A 32 29.52 -52.46 21.94
C SER A 32 28.06 -52.64 21.56
N VAL A 33 27.60 -53.90 21.44
CA VAL A 33 26.17 -54.20 21.41
C VAL A 33 25.65 -53.99 22.83
N PHE A 34 25.23 -52.77 23.14
CA PHE A 34 24.37 -52.52 24.28
C PHE A 34 22.92 -52.62 23.84
N SER A 35 22.41 -53.85 23.78
CA SER A 35 20.99 -54.11 23.87
C SER A 35 20.52 -53.79 25.29
N CYS A 36 20.45 -52.50 25.63
CA CYS A 36 19.81 -52.04 26.84
C CYS A 36 18.29 -52.19 26.68
N PHE A 37 17.80 -53.41 26.91
CA PHE A 37 16.42 -53.63 27.32
C PHE A 37 16.21 -52.97 28.68
N SER A 38 16.04 -51.65 28.67
CA SER A 38 15.56 -50.88 29.81
C SER A 38 14.08 -51.19 29.96
N SER A 39 13.77 -52.23 30.74
CA SER A 39 12.41 -52.55 31.17
C SER A 39 11.92 -51.49 32.17
N LYS A 40 11.68 -50.27 31.68
CA LYS A 40 10.95 -49.22 32.38
C LYS A 40 9.60 -49.04 31.70
N SER A 41 8.55 -49.10 32.51
CA SER A 41 7.15 -49.02 32.10
C SER A 41 6.91 -47.83 31.18
N THR A 42 6.22 -48.07 30.06
CA THR A 42 5.67 -47.02 29.20
C THR A 42 4.80 -46.07 30.03
N SER A 43 5.25 -44.83 30.18
CA SER A 43 4.52 -43.81 30.93
C SER A 43 3.26 -43.40 30.17
N THR A 44 2.09 -43.79 30.69
CA THR A 44 0.76 -43.62 30.09
C THR A 44 0.19 -42.20 30.22
N ASP A 45 1.05 -41.18 30.19
CA ASP A 45 0.75 -39.81 30.67
C ASP A 45 1.04 -38.71 29.62
N VAL A 46 1.10 -39.08 28.33
CA VAL A 46 1.20 -38.14 27.20
C VAL A 46 0.04 -38.34 26.25
N SER A 47 -0.66 -37.26 25.92
CA SER A 47 -1.76 -37.28 24.95
C SER A 47 -1.81 -36.02 24.12
N VAL A 48 -2.05 -36.17 22.82
CA VAL A 48 -2.45 -35.08 21.93
C VAL A 48 -3.97 -35.02 21.90
N ARG A 49 -4.55 -33.83 22.11
CA ARG A 49 -6.00 -33.60 21.96
C ARG A 49 -6.25 -32.42 21.06
N TYR A 50 -7.19 -32.54 20.13
CA TYR A 50 -7.67 -31.38 19.40
C TYR A 50 -8.68 -30.61 20.26
N SER A 51 -8.36 -29.34 20.54
CA SER A 51 -9.29 -28.40 21.18
C SER A 51 -9.44 -27.18 20.28
N PHE A 52 -10.67 -26.83 19.91
CA PHE A 52 -10.97 -25.70 19.02
C PHE A 52 -10.16 -25.71 17.71
N GLY A 53 -10.03 -26.88 17.09
CA GLY A 53 -9.28 -27.06 15.83
C GLY A 53 -7.75 -26.95 15.95
N ARG A 54 -7.19 -26.85 17.16
CA ARG A 54 -5.74 -26.85 17.41
C ARG A 54 -5.29 -28.09 18.18
N PRO A 55 -4.23 -28.78 17.75
CA PRO A 55 -3.65 -29.86 18.52
C PRO A 55 -2.96 -29.30 19.77
N VAL A 56 -3.38 -29.76 20.94
CA VAL A 56 -2.75 -29.48 22.22
C VAL A 56 -2.02 -30.74 22.68
N LEU A 57 -0.69 -30.67 22.69
CA LEU A 57 0.16 -31.69 23.27
C LEU A 57 0.15 -31.52 24.78
N SER A 58 -0.24 -32.57 25.50
CA SER A 58 -0.17 -32.63 26.96
C SER A 58 0.83 -33.70 27.37
N LEU A 59 1.84 -33.31 28.15
CA LEU A 59 2.85 -34.22 28.67
C LEU A 59 3.19 -33.91 30.14
N ARG A 60 3.46 -34.94 30.93
CA ARG A 60 4.07 -34.78 32.25
C ARG A 60 5.58 -34.83 32.13
N LEU A 61 6.25 -33.72 32.44
CA LEU A 61 7.71 -33.66 32.46
C LEU A 61 8.29 -34.44 33.66
N PRO A 62 9.58 -34.81 33.63
CA PRO A 62 10.24 -35.55 34.72
C PRO A 62 10.14 -34.87 36.11
N THR A 63 9.90 -33.56 36.15
CA THR A 63 9.65 -32.75 37.36
C THR A 63 8.25 -32.95 37.97
N GLY A 64 7.41 -33.81 37.39
CA GLY A 64 6.04 -34.09 37.85
C GLY A 64 4.99 -33.08 37.38
N ARG A 65 5.38 -32.03 36.64
CA ARG A 65 4.46 -31.01 36.12
C ARG A 65 3.80 -31.47 34.82
N ALA A 66 2.48 -31.42 34.77
CA ALA A 66 1.71 -31.60 33.55
C ALA A 66 1.68 -30.31 32.73
N CYS A 67 2.45 -30.25 31.65
CA CYS A 67 2.46 -29.11 30.74
C CYS A 67 1.61 -29.35 29.50
N ARG A 68 0.91 -28.29 29.08
CA ARG A 68 0.17 -28.23 27.83
C ARG A 68 0.86 -27.26 26.89
N PHE A 69 0.97 -27.65 25.62
CA PHE A 69 1.56 -26.88 24.53
C PHE A 69 0.54 -26.82 23.37
N THR A 70 0.15 -25.62 22.98
CA THR A 70 -0.81 -25.39 21.89
C THR A 70 -0.04 -25.29 20.59
N LEU A 71 -0.16 -26.29 19.73
CA LEU A 71 0.57 -26.37 18.47
C LEU A 71 -0.24 -25.68 17.35
N THR A 72 0.47 -25.08 16.40
CA THR A 72 -0.13 -24.55 15.16
C THR A 72 0.55 -25.21 13.97
N PRO A 73 -0.01 -26.29 13.40
CA PRO A 73 0.67 -27.18 12.47
C PRO A 73 1.43 -26.50 11.30
N MET A 74 0.88 -25.40 10.80
CA MET A 74 1.40 -24.58 9.68
C MET A 74 2.49 -23.56 10.07
N LEU A 75 2.72 -23.33 11.36
CA LEU A 75 3.50 -22.21 11.90
C LEU A 75 4.55 -22.62 12.93
N THR A 76 4.31 -23.69 13.70
CA THR A 76 5.27 -24.23 14.68
C THR A 76 6.08 -25.36 14.07
N THR A 77 7.39 -25.27 14.16
CA THR A 77 8.32 -26.36 13.86
C THR A 77 8.55 -27.24 15.10
N VAL A 78 9.20 -28.40 14.90
CA VAL A 78 9.73 -29.23 15.99
C VAL A 78 10.73 -28.45 16.85
N GLY A 79 11.54 -27.58 16.23
CA GLY A 79 12.50 -26.71 16.92
C GLY A 79 11.82 -25.74 17.87
N ASP A 80 10.72 -25.12 17.44
CA ASP A 80 9.94 -24.20 18.29
C ASP A 80 9.33 -24.94 19.48
N LEU A 81 8.75 -26.13 19.26
CA LEU A 81 8.22 -26.96 20.36
C LEU A 81 9.32 -27.37 21.35
N LEU A 82 10.50 -27.76 20.87
CA LEU A 82 11.65 -28.10 21.72
C LEU A 82 12.20 -26.87 22.46
N GLY A 83 12.09 -25.68 21.86
CA GLY A 83 12.38 -24.40 22.49
C GLY A 83 11.38 -24.07 23.60
N ASP A 84 10.08 -24.16 23.32
CA ASP A 84 8.98 -23.96 24.27
C ASP A 84 9.08 -24.91 25.47
N LEU A 85 9.43 -26.18 25.23
CA LEU A 85 9.67 -27.18 26.28
C LEU A 85 10.79 -26.73 27.23
N LYS A 86 11.93 -26.29 26.69
CA LYS A 86 13.07 -25.79 27.47
C LYS A 86 12.80 -24.46 28.17
N ALA A 87 12.02 -23.58 27.54
CA ALA A 87 11.63 -22.29 28.11
C ALA A 87 10.63 -22.46 29.28
N LYS A 88 9.79 -23.50 29.24
CA LYS A 88 8.76 -23.75 30.25
C LYS A 88 9.29 -24.48 31.49
N ASP A 89 10.26 -25.38 31.31
CA ASP A 89 10.97 -26.05 32.41
C ASP A 89 12.48 -26.11 32.11
N GLY A 90 13.23 -25.15 32.66
CA GLY A 90 14.69 -25.02 32.50
C GLY A 90 15.54 -26.14 33.11
N SER A 91 14.92 -27.23 33.58
CA SER A 91 15.60 -28.46 34.00
C SER A 91 15.79 -29.48 32.87
N VAL A 92 15.17 -29.26 31.71
CA VAL A 92 15.29 -30.16 30.54
C VAL A 92 16.62 -29.95 29.83
N GLY A 93 17.52 -30.93 29.93
CA GLY A 93 18.85 -30.87 29.30
C GLY A 93 18.77 -31.15 27.80
N ASN A 94 18.39 -32.38 27.47
CA ASN A 94 18.32 -32.88 26.10
C ASN A 94 16.90 -33.31 25.73
N ALA A 95 16.26 -32.56 24.85
CA ALA A 95 14.97 -32.91 24.25
C ALA A 95 15.19 -33.21 22.76
N ALA A 96 14.70 -34.36 22.31
CA ALA A 96 14.75 -34.80 20.93
C ALA A 96 13.45 -35.51 20.54
N LEU A 97 13.05 -35.39 19.28
CA LEU A 97 11.84 -36.00 18.73
C LEU A 97 12.26 -37.06 17.70
N PHE A 98 11.64 -38.23 17.75
CA PHE A 98 11.96 -39.41 16.94
C PHE A 98 10.71 -39.93 16.24
N ASN A 99 10.88 -40.55 15.07
CA ASN A 99 9.80 -41.23 14.36
C ASN A 99 9.48 -42.60 15.00
N SER A 100 8.40 -43.24 14.56
CA SER A 100 8.09 -44.65 14.88
C SER A 100 9.28 -45.61 14.67
N ASP A 101 10.11 -45.34 13.65
CA ASP A 101 11.29 -46.14 13.28
C ASP A 101 12.53 -45.84 14.13
N GLY A 102 12.42 -44.98 15.15
CA GLY A 102 13.55 -44.58 16.01
C GLY A 102 14.53 -43.59 15.37
N GLN A 103 14.23 -43.03 14.18
CA GLN A 103 15.05 -42.01 13.55
C GLN A 103 14.72 -40.61 14.09
N ARG A 104 15.75 -39.81 14.41
CA ARG A 104 15.58 -38.43 14.91
C ARG A 104 14.99 -37.52 13.84
N ILE A 105 13.93 -36.80 14.18
CA ILE A 105 13.26 -35.80 13.33
C ILE A 105 14.00 -34.46 13.43
N SER A 106 14.08 -33.73 12.31
CA SER A 106 14.77 -32.44 12.22
C SER A 106 14.02 -31.34 12.99
N SER A 107 14.75 -30.41 13.59
CA SER A 107 14.18 -29.22 14.23
C SER A 107 13.41 -28.34 13.24
N CYS A 108 13.75 -28.36 11.95
CA CYS A 108 13.05 -27.56 10.93
C CYS A 108 11.78 -28.24 10.38
N THR A 109 11.47 -29.47 10.79
CA THR A 109 10.25 -30.16 10.33
C THR A 109 9.01 -29.46 10.90
N LEU A 110 8.00 -29.23 10.06
CA LEU A 110 6.72 -28.66 10.49
C LEU A 110 5.96 -29.65 11.37
N MET A 111 5.27 -29.13 12.38
CA MET A 111 4.49 -29.97 13.30
C MET A 111 3.33 -30.69 12.60
N GLU A 112 2.82 -30.16 11.49
CA GLU A 112 1.87 -30.86 10.62
C GLU A 112 2.37 -32.25 10.19
N THR A 113 3.60 -32.33 9.67
CA THR A 113 4.14 -33.61 9.17
C THR A 113 4.37 -34.61 10.30
N VAL A 114 4.72 -34.13 11.49
CA VAL A 114 4.96 -34.97 12.68
C VAL A 114 3.66 -35.48 13.29
N LEU A 115 2.59 -34.68 13.27
CA LEU A 115 1.28 -35.06 13.82
C LEU A 115 0.51 -36.07 12.95
N ASN A 116 0.94 -36.31 11.71
CA ASN A 116 0.33 -37.27 10.79
C ASN A 116 0.74 -38.74 11.05
N SER A 117 1.77 -38.97 11.88
CA SER A 117 2.31 -40.29 12.19
C SER A 117 2.63 -40.40 13.68
N ASP A 118 2.68 -41.63 14.21
CA ASP A 118 3.09 -41.84 15.60
C ASP A 118 4.57 -41.49 15.81
N PHE A 119 4.85 -40.71 16.84
CA PHE A 119 6.19 -40.19 17.13
C PHE A 119 6.55 -40.35 18.61
N GLN A 120 7.84 -40.35 18.90
CA GLN A 120 8.37 -40.50 20.25
C GLN A 120 9.09 -39.22 20.65
N ILE A 121 8.81 -38.70 21.84
CA ILE A 121 9.56 -37.58 22.42
C ILE A 121 10.51 -38.16 23.48
N GLN A 122 11.80 -37.96 23.32
CA GLN A 122 12.78 -38.23 24.36
C GLN A 122 13.07 -36.93 25.12
N ILE A 123 12.92 -36.97 26.44
CA ILE A 123 13.32 -35.89 27.36
C ILE A 123 14.29 -36.52 28.35
N ASP A 124 15.56 -36.17 28.23
CA ASP A 124 16.69 -36.76 28.95
C ASP A 124 16.68 -38.30 28.82
N ASP A 125 16.44 -39.05 29.90
CA ASP A 125 16.37 -40.53 29.90
C ASP A 125 14.93 -41.10 29.78
N VAL A 126 13.91 -40.25 29.61
CA VAL A 126 12.50 -40.68 29.52
C VAL A 126 12.00 -40.61 28.07
N ILE A 127 11.50 -41.73 27.57
CA ILE A 127 10.88 -41.85 26.24
C ILE A 127 9.36 -41.83 26.40
N TYR A 128 8.70 -40.92 25.69
CA TYR A 128 7.26 -40.77 25.65
C TYR A 128 6.74 -41.12 24.26
N ASN A 129 5.91 -42.16 24.17
CA ASN A 129 5.26 -42.53 22.92
C ASN A 129 3.99 -41.70 22.74
N VAL A 130 3.94 -40.93 21.65
CA VAL A 130 2.81 -40.09 21.30
C VAL A 130 2.09 -40.72 20.11
N HIS A 131 0.95 -41.35 20.39
CA HIS A 131 0.05 -41.75 19.34
C HIS A 131 -0.56 -40.49 18.71
N SER A 132 -0.35 -40.36 17.40
CA SER A 132 -1.10 -39.44 16.59
C SER A 132 -2.58 -39.82 16.65
N LEU A 133 -3.46 -38.84 16.87
CA LEU A 133 -4.84 -38.99 16.41
C LEU A 133 -4.79 -38.84 14.89
N GLY A 134 -4.42 -39.93 14.21
CA GLY A 134 -4.37 -40.00 12.76
C GLY A 134 -5.65 -39.43 12.16
N GLN A 135 -5.51 -38.67 11.08
CA GLN A 135 -6.55 -37.83 10.48
C GLN A 135 -7.75 -38.66 9.95
N GLY A 136 -8.62 -39.08 10.87
CA GLY A 136 -9.52 -40.22 10.68
C GLY A 136 -10.83 -40.12 11.46
N SER A 137 -11.57 -39.00 11.31
CA SER A 137 -12.99 -38.96 11.67
C SER A 137 -13.79 -38.03 10.75
N SER A 138 -14.54 -38.65 9.83
CA SER A 138 -15.54 -38.09 8.90
C SER A 138 -15.19 -36.86 8.06
N SER A 139 -15.20 -37.07 6.74
CA SER A 139 -15.21 -36.03 5.69
C SER A 139 -16.32 -34.98 5.88
N GLU A 140 -17.42 -35.31 6.55
CA GLU A 140 -18.57 -34.43 6.73
C GLU A 140 -18.35 -33.39 7.84
N HIS A 141 -17.54 -33.71 8.86
CA HIS A 141 -17.27 -32.78 9.98
C HIS A 141 -16.24 -31.69 9.63
N VAL A 142 -15.39 -31.92 8.62
CA VAL A 142 -14.42 -30.92 8.14
C VAL A 142 -15.16 -29.72 7.54
N LEU A 143 -16.18 -29.98 6.72
CA LEU A 143 -16.99 -28.95 6.06
C LEU A 143 -17.68 -28.00 7.04
N GLY A 144 -18.22 -28.54 8.15
CA GLY A 144 -18.85 -27.72 9.19
C GLY A 144 -17.86 -26.83 9.96
N LEU A 145 -16.63 -27.30 10.17
CA LEU A 145 -15.62 -26.54 10.93
C LEU A 145 -15.02 -25.40 10.08
N ASP A 146 -14.85 -25.60 8.78
CA ASP A 146 -14.47 -24.52 7.86
C ASP A 146 -15.59 -23.48 7.68
N ASP A 147 -16.88 -23.87 7.70
CA ASP A 147 -17.99 -22.91 7.68
C ASP A 147 -18.12 -22.12 9.00
N MET A 148 -17.94 -22.78 10.16
CA MET A 148 -17.84 -22.09 11.45
C MET A 148 -16.64 -21.12 11.51
N LYS A 149 -15.50 -21.49 10.90
CA LYS A 149 -14.33 -20.63 10.80
C LYS A 149 -14.56 -19.46 9.84
N HIS A 150 -15.23 -19.69 8.71
CA HIS A 150 -15.63 -18.64 7.77
C HIS A 150 -16.60 -17.65 8.41
N THR A 151 -17.65 -18.12 9.11
CA THR A 151 -18.60 -17.26 9.82
C THR A 151 -17.94 -16.47 10.96
N VAL A 152 -17.02 -17.05 11.72
CA VAL A 152 -16.22 -16.33 12.74
C VAL A 152 -15.28 -15.30 12.10
N GLN A 153 -14.65 -15.61 10.96
CA GLN A 153 -13.83 -14.66 10.21
C GLN A 153 -14.67 -13.50 9.63
N LEU A 154 -15.88 -13.79 9.16
CA LEU A 154 -16.84 -12.82 8.65
C LEU A 154 -17.39 -11.93 9.77
N LEU A 155 -17.67 -12.49 10.96
CA LEU A 155 -18.02 -11.72 12.16
C LEU A 155 -16.85 -10.85 12.63
N HIS A 156 -15.64 -11.40 12.69
CA HIS A 156 -14.45 -10.63 13.09
C HIS A 156 -14.19 -9.48 12.11
N SER A 157 -14.34 -9.71 10.78
CA SER A 157 -14.21 -8.64 9.80
C SER A 157 -15.34 -7.62 9.94
N ALA A 158 -16.60 -8.04 10.06
CA ALA A 158 -17.75 -7.15 10.27
C ALA A 158 -17.63 -6.27 11.52
N LEU A 159 -17.06 -6.79 12.62
CA LEU A 159 -16.89 -6.04 13.87
C LEU A 159 -15.67 -5.10 13.85
N SER A 160 -14.55 -5.53 13.25
CA SER A 160 -13.29 -4.75 13.23
C SER A 160 -13.22 -3.72 12.10
N LEU A 161 -13.88 -3.97 10.97
CA LEU A 161 -13.79 -3.14 9.78
C LEU A 161 -14.39 -1.72 9.96
N PRO A 162 -15.54 -1.50 10.65
CA PRO A 162 -16.03 -0.15 10.95
C PRO A 162 -15.02 0.69 11.74
N GLN A 163 -14.38 0.08 12.74
CA GLN A 163 -13.36 0.74 13.57
C GLN A 163 -12.11 1.08 12.76
N GLN A 164 -11.66 0.17 11.89
CA GLN A 164 -10.50 0.38 11.02
C GLN A 164 -10.77 1.43 9.93
N LEU A 165 -11.97 1.46 9.34
CA LEU A 165 -12.41 2.49 8.40
C LEU A 165 -12.44 3.88 9.04
N HIS A 166 -12.94 3.98 10.28
CA HIS A 166 -13.01 5.27 10.99
C HIS A 166 -11.62 5.85 11.27
N LEU A 167 -10.68 5.01 11.71
CA LEU A 167 -9.27 5.40 11.90
C LEU A 167 -8.60 5.84 10.59
N GLN A 168 -8.83 5.12 9.48
CA GLN A 168 -8.32 5.53 8.16
C GLN A 168 -8.92 6.85 7.69
N HIS A 169 -10.24 7.07 7.89
CA HIS A 169 -10.89 8.32 7.52
C HIS A 169 -10.31 9.52 8.29
N ALA A 170 -10.10 9.37 9.60
CA ALA A 170 -9.46 10.39 10.43
C ALA A 170 -8.01 10.67 10.00
N ALA A 171 -7.22 9.63 9.72
CA ALA A 171 -5.84 9.78 9.25
C ALA A 171 -5.74 10.47 7.88
N LEU A 172 -6.63 10.16 6.94
CA LEU A 172 -6.70 10.81 5.63
C LEU A 172 -7.16 12.27 5.73
N LEU A 173 -8.09 12.60 6.63
CA LEU A 173 -8.47 13.99 6.89
C LEU A 173 -7.30 14.79 7.47
N ALA A 174 -6.60 14.28 8.48
CA ALA A 174 -5.42 14.92 9.03
C ALA A 174 -4.30 15.13 7.98
N ARG A 175 -4.08 14.16 7.08
CA ARG A 175 -3.16 14.32 5.94
C ARG A 175 -3.66 15.36 4.92
N LYS A 176 -4.97 15.46 4.69
CA LYS A 176 -5.54 16.50 3.82
C LYS A 176 -5.31 17.90 4.40
N GLU A 177 -5.48 18.07 5.71
CA GLU A 177 -5.28 19.34 6.39
C GLU A 177 -3.81 19.79 6.35
N THR A 178 -2.86 18.90 6.65
CA THR A 178 -1.42 19.25 6.56
C THR A 178 -0.96 19.53 5.12
N LEU A 179 -1.49 18.81 4.13
CA LEU A 179 -1.26 19.13 2.71
C LEU A 179 -1.84 20.51 2.33
N ALA A 180 -3.04 20.84 2.80
CA ALA A 180 -3.68 22.13 2.53
C ALA A 180 -2.93 23.30 3.19
N GLU A 181 -2.46 23.12 4.43
CA GLU A 181 -1.63 24.10 5.14
C GLU A 181 -0.31 24.36 4.40
N GLN A 182 0.37 23.31 3.92
CA GLN A 182 1.57 23.46 3.10
C GLN A 182 1.28 24.10 1.73
N LEU A 183 0.09 23.90 1.15
CA LEU A 183 -0.31 24.47 -0.13
C LEU A 183 -0.69 25.97 -0.03
N GLN A 184 -1.25 26.40 1.10
CA GLN A 184 -1.75 27.75 1.34
C GLN A 184 -0.74 28.89 1.02
N PRO A 185 0.56 28.84 1.42
CA PRO A 185 1.51 29.87 1.03
C PRO A 185 1.78 29.90 -0.48
N LEU A 186 1.71 28.76 -1.17
CA LEU A 186 1.90 28.68 -2.63
C LEU A 186 0.68 29.24 -3.38
N GLU A 187 -0.54 28.95 -2.91
CA GLU A 187 -1.77 29.51 -3.49
C GLU A 187 -1.88 31.03 -3.24
N ASN A 188 -1.48 31.53 -2.06
CA ASN A 188 -1.42 32.97 -1.79
C ASN A 188 -0.54 33.73 -2.79
N VAL A 189 0.65 33.18 -3.13
CA VAL A 189 1.53 33.77 -4.16
C VAL A 189 0.86 33.72 -5.54
N ARG A 190 0.20 32.61 -5.91
CA ARG A 190 -0.55 32.50 -7.16
C ARG A 190 -1.65 33.56 -7.28
N VAL A 191 -2.44 33.75 -6.23
CA VAL A 191 -3.53 34.75 -6.19
C VAL A 191 -2.99 36.17 -6.29
N GLN A 192 -1.86 36.48 -5.64
CA GLN A 192 -1.20 37.78 -5.78
C GLN A 192 -0.76 38.06 -7.23
N LEU A 193 -0.13 37.11 -7.91
CA LEU A 193 0.25 37.26 -9.31
C LEU A 193 -0.97 37.42 -10.23
N ALA A 194 -2.05 36.66 -10.00
CA ALA A 194 -3.28 36.77 -10.78
C ALA A 194 -3.89 38.18 -10.65
N LYS A 195 -3.97 38.71 -9.42
CA LYS A 195 -4.46 40.08 -9.14
C LYS A 195 -3.56 41.17 -9.72
N GLU A 196 -2.24 41.03 -9.61
CA GLU A 196 -1.27 41.92 -10.28
C GLU A 196 -1.54 41.97 -11.79
N ALA A 197 -1.81 40.84 -12.43
CA ALA A 197 -1.98 40.74 -13.87
C ALA A 197 -3.36 41.23 -14.35
N GLU A 198 -4.43 40.91 -13.62
CA GLU A 198 -5.78 41.46 -13.84
C GLU A 198 -5.77 42.99 -13.80
N SER A 199 -5.18 43.58 -12.75
CA SER A 199 -5.11 45.05 -12.61
C SER A 199 -4.38 45.73 -13.78
N ARG A 200 -3.38 45.08 -14.41
CA ARG A 200 -2.71 45.59 -15.61
C ARG A 200 -3.60 45.53 -16.84
N ALA A 201 -4.39 44.46 -17.01
CA ALA A 201 -5.37 44.36 -18.09
C ALA A 201 -6.45 45.44 -17.95
N THR A 202 -6.98 45.65 -16.75
CA THR A 202 -7.93 46.73 -16.46
C THR A 202 -7.31 48.10 -16.70
N LEU A 203 -6.06 48.34 -16.27
CA LEU A 203 -5.34 49.60 -16.49
C LEU A 203 -5.12 49.88 -17.99
N LEU A 204 -4.76 48.87 -18.79
CA LEU A 204 -4.62 48.99 -20.24
C LEU A 204 -5.97 49.32 -20.90
N GLY A 205 -7.07 48.71 -20.44
CA GLY A 205 -8.42 49.06 -20.88
C GLY A 205 -8.78 50.52 -20.58
N TRP A 206 -8.53 50.99 -19.35
CA TRP A 206 -8.73 52.40 -18.99
C TRP A 206 -7.83 53.36 -19.76
N ALA A 207 -6.57 52.98 -20.03
CA ALA A 207 -5.64 53.79 -20.84
C ALA A 207 -6.12 53.90 -22.31
N GLY A 208 -6.61 52.81 -22.89
CA GLY A 208 -7.21 52.81 -24.22
C GLY A 208 -8.47 53.68 -24.29
N LEU A 209 -9.34 53.59 -23.28
CA LEU A 209 -10.54 54.44 -23.17
C LEU A 209 -10.17 55.93 -23.05
N ALA A 210 -9.22 56.26 -22.17
CA ALA A 210 -8.73 57.63 -21.99
C ALA A 210 -8.07 58.19 -23.26
N TYR A 211 -7.31 57.38 -23.99
CA TYR A 211 -6.73 57.75 -25.28
C TYR A 211 -7.82 58.07 -26.31
N LEU A 212 -8.84 57.21 -26.46
CA LEU A 212 -9.96 57.45 -27.38
C LEU A 212 -10.77 58.69 -27.01
N SER A 213 -11.02 58.92 -25.71
CA SER A 213 -11.66 60.15 -25.22
C SER A 213 -10.85 61.41 -25.52
N LEU A 214 -9.52 61.36 -25.31
CA LEU A 214 -8.63 62.48 -25.62
C LEU A 214 -8.54 62.74 -27.12
N GLN A 215 -8.44 61.69 -27.95
CA GLN A 215 -8.44 61.77 -29.41
C GLN A 215 -9.73 62.42 -29.93
N GLY A 216 -10.90 61.98 -29.45
CA GLY A 216 -12.19 62.56 -29.81
C GLY A 216 -12.34 64.02 -29.35
N GLY A 217 -11.94 64.33 -28.10
CA GLY A 217 -12.00 65.69 -27.56
C GLY A 217 -11.06 66.67 -28.26
N PHE A 218 -9.85 66.24 -28.62
CA PHE A 218 -8.88 67.03 -29.36
C PHE A 218 -9.38 67.39 -30.77
N LEU A 219 -9.94 66.40 -31.48
CA LEU A 219 -10.56 66.63 -32.78
C LEU A 219 -11.76 67.59 -32.67
N GLY A 220 -12.66 67.38 -31.69
CA GLY A 220 -13.81 68.25 -31.45
C GLY A 220 -13.41 69.71 -31.18
N TYR A 221 -12.39 69.93 -30.34
CA TYR A 221 -11.86 71.26 -30.06
C TYR A 221 -11.32 71.96 -31.31
N LEU A 222 -10.50 71.24 -32.12
CA LEU A 222 -9.97 71.76 -33.38
C LEU A 222 -11.08 72.15 -34.36
N THR A 223 -12.11 71.31 -34.51
CA THR A 223 -13.22 71.53 -35.46
C THR A 223 -14.18 72.66 -35.08
N TRP A 224 -14.29 73.04 -33.80
CA TRP A 224 -15.19 74.11 -33.36
C TRP A 224 -14.50 75.43 -33.04
N TYR A 225 -13.23 75.41 -32.63
CA TYR A 225 -12.57 76.60 -32.07
C TYR A 225 -11.39 77.13 -32.90
N VAL A 226 -10.79 76.32 -33.77
CA VAL A 226 -9.50 76.66 -34.41
C VAL A 226 -9.54 76.61 -35.94
N PHE A 227 -10.14 75.57 -36.53
CA PHE A 227 -10.11 75.37 -37.98
C PHE A 227 -11.50 75.05 -38.55
N ALA A 228 -11.76 75.55 -39.77
CA ALA A 228 -12.90 75.14 -40.56
C ALA A 228 -12.76 73.66 -40.99
N TRP A 229 -13.90 72.99 -41.16
CA TRP A 229 -13.99 71.54 -41.40
C TRP A 229 -13.14 71.05 -42.60
N ASP A 230 -13.05 71.88 -43.66
CA ASP A 230 -12.26 71.66 -44.88
C ASP A 230 -10.76 71.37 -44.62
N VAL A 231 -10.17 71.96 -43.57
CA VAL A 231 -8.76 71.73 -43.18
C VAL A 231 -8.61 70.46 -42.33
N MET A 232 -9.67 70.01 -41.67
CA MET A 232 -9.65 68.88 -40.73
C MET A 232 -9.88 67.51 -41.38
N GLU A 233 -10.44 67.46 -42.59
CA GLU A 233 -10.68 66.24 -43.35
C GLU A 233 -9.40 65.36 -43.50
N PRO A 234 -8.26 65.83 -44.05
CA PRO A 234 -7.06 64.99 -44.16
C PRO A 234 -6.46 64.63 -42.80
N VAL A 235 -6.53 65.53 -41.81
CA VAL A 235 -5.92 65.34 -40.48
C VAL A 235 -6.64 64.22 -39.71
N THR A 236 -7.97 64.22 -39.72
CA THR A 236 -8.78 63.17 -39.08
C THR A 236 -8.55 61.80 -39.72
N PHE A 237 -8.42 61.75 -41.05
CA PHE A 237 -8.09 60.52 -41.78
C PHE A 237 -6.74 59.94 -41.35
N PHE A 238 -5.66 60.74 -41.33
CA PHE A 238 -4.34 60.27 -40.90
C PHE A 238 -4.32 59.77 -39.45
N ILE A 239 -5.00 60.47 -38.53
CA ILE A 239 -5.09 60.05 -37.12
C ILE A 239 -5.86 58.72 -36.99
N SER A 240 -6.99 58.56 -37.70
CA SER A 240 -7.76 57.32 -37.71
C SER A 240 -6.95 56.14 -38.29
N CYS A 241 -6.27 56.34 -39.41
CA CYS A 241 -5.37 55.36 -40.00
C CYS A 241 -4.21 55.00 -39.05
N ALA A 242 -3.60 55.96 -38.37
CA ALA A 242 -2.54 55.71 -37.40
C ALA A 242 -3.02 54.91 -36.19
N THR A 243 -4.19 55.25 -35.64
CA THR A 243 -4.81 54.48 -34.54
C THR A 243 -5.15 53.04 -34.98
N SER A 244 -5.73 52.87 -36.17
CA SER A 244 -6.02 51.54 -36.73
C SER A 244 -4.75 50.71 -36.97
N MET A 245 -3.70 51.33 -37.53
CA MET A 245 -2.40 50.70 -37.75
C MET A 245 -1.72 50.32 -36.43
N LEU A 246 -1.89 51.12 -35.36
CA LEU A 246 -1.39 50.79 -34.02
C LEU A 246 -2.14 49.59 -33.42
N PHE A 247 -3.47 49.53 -33.51
CA PHE A 247 -4.25 48.37 -33.07
C PHE A 247 -3.88 47.10 -33.83
N PHE A 248 -3.73 47.19 -35.15
CA PHE A 248 -3.36 46.05 -35.99
C PHE A 248 -1.89 45.62 -35.77
N GLY A 249 -0.98 46.59 -35.60
CA GLY A 249 0.42 46.32 -35.25
C GLY A 249 0.57 45.66 -33.88
N TYR A 250 -0.19 46.10 -32.89
CA TYR A 250 -0.28 45.45 -31.58
C TYR A 250 -0.80 44.01 -31.71
N TYR A 251 -1.89 43.79 -32.44
CA TYR A 251 -2.42 42.45 -32.71
C TYR A 251 -1.39 41.53 -33.41
N LEU A 252 -0.70 42.02 -34.44
CA LEU A 252 0.34 41.26 -35.16
C LEU A 252 1.58 40.96 -34.31
N LEU A 253 1.95 41.84 -33.38
CA LEU A 253 3.08 41.64 -32.47
C LEU A 253 2.73 40.67 -31.33
N THR A 254 1.51 40.77 -30.80
CA THR A 254 1.03 39.94 -29.69
C THR A 254 0.59 38.54 -30.16
N ARG A 255 0.11 38.39 -31.42
CA ARG A 255 -0.27 37.11 -32.05
C ARG A 255 -1.22 36.25 -31.22
N GLN A 256 -2.06 36.90 -30.42
CA GLN A 256 -2.96 36.25 -29.49
C GLN A 256 -4.23 37.10 -29.42
N ASP A 257 -5.38 36.47 -29.67
CA ASP A 257 -6.68 37.14 -29.62
C ASP A 257 -6.95 37.71 -28.22
N PHE A 258 -7.88 38.66 -28.14
CA PHE A 258 -8.32 39.34 -26.91
C PHE A 258 -9.05 38.43 -25.88
N VAL A 259 -8.77 37.12 -25.90
CA VAL A 259 -9.13 36.18 -24.83
C VAL A 259 -8.18 36.42 -23.66
N THR A 260 -8.56 37.39 -22.82
CA THR A 260 -7.80 37.89 -21.67
C THR A 260 -7.22 36.78 -20.78
N THR A 261 -7.88 35.62 -20.68
CA THR A 261 -7.43 34.47 -19.88
C THR A 261 -6.17 33.78 -20.39
N ASP A 262 -6.00 33.53 -21.69
CA ASP A 262 -4.88 32.70 -22.19
C ASP A 262 -3.54 33.44 -22.24
N VAL A 263 -3.57 34.75 -22.52
CA VAL A 263 -2.37 35.60 -22.45
C VAL A 263 -1.89 35.73 -21.00
N LEU A 264 -2.85 35.86 -20.08
CA LEU A 264 -2.59 35.89 -18.65
C LEU A 264 -2.03 34.56 -18.15
N ASP A 265 -2.59 33.41 -18.53
CA ASP A 265 -2.09 32.11 -18.07
C ASP A 265 -0.68 31.82 -18.62
N ARG A 266 -0.38 32.18 -19.88
CA ARG A 266 0.97 32.02 -20.46
C ARG A 266 1.99 32.97 -19.85
N GLN A 267 1.65 34.24 -19.60
CA GLN A 267 2.53 35.16 -18.86
C GLN A 267 2.67 34.74 -17.40
N PHE A 268 1.59 34.28 -16.76
CA PHE A 268 1.60 33.74 -15.41
C PHE A 268 2.56 32.56 -15.34
N LEU A 269 2.45 31.56 -16.23
CA LEU A 269 3.32 30.38 -16.25
C LEU A 269 4.79 30.77 -16.42
N LEU A 270 5.12 31.68 -17.34
CA LEU A 270 6.49 32.18 -17.56
C LEU A 270 7.02 33.02 -16.38
N HIS A 271 6.18 33.85 -15.76
CA HIS A 271 6.57 34.69 -14.63
C HIS A 271 6.64 33.90 -13.32
N PHE A 272 5.79 32.88 -13.18
CA PHE A 272 5.81 31.86 -12.13
C PHE A 272 7.07 31.02 -12.23
N HIS A 273 7.43 30.51 -13.42
CA HIS A 273 8.68 29.77 -13.63
C HIS A 273 9.94 30.64 -13.41
N LYS A 274 9.90 31.94 -13.76
CA LYS A 274 10.98 32.89 -13.45
C LYS A 274 11.06 33.26 -11.96
N ARG A 275 9.92 33.50 -11.28
CA ARG A 275 9.89 33.72 -9.82
C ARG A 275 10.25 32.44 -9.05
N ALA A 276 9.97 31.26 -9.59
CA ALA A 276 10.37 29.95 -9.08
C ALA A 276 11.88 29.82 -8.97
N LEU A 277 12.59 30.04 -10.09
CA LEU A 277 14.06 30.12 -10.11
C LEU A 277 14.58 31.18 -9.12
N GLY A 278 13.96 32.37 -9.07
CA GLY A 278 14.44 33.49 -8.24
C GLY A 278 14.23 33.35 -6.73
N LYS A 279 13.20 32.63 -6.27
CA LYS A 279 12.85 32.48 -4.85
C LYS A 279 13.03 31.06 -4.29
N ARG A 280 13.57 30.11 -5.07
CA ARG A 280 13.50 28.66 -4.78
C ARG A 280 12.06 28.18 -4.52
N PHE A 281 11.10 28.76 -5.23
CA PHE A 281 9.70 28.34 -5.12
C PHE A 281 9.53 27.13 -6.03
N ASP A 282 9.46 25.97 -5.42
CA ASP A 282 9.63 24.69 -6.08
C ASP A 282 8.31 24.26 -6.75
N VAL A 283 8.24 24.46 -8.08
CA VAL A 283 7.02 24.22 -8.89
C VAL A 283 6.67 22.74 -8.93
N ASP A 284 7.69 21.88 -9.00
CA ASP A 284 7.52 20.44 -8.97
C ASP A 284 6.94 20.02 -7.61
N ARG A 285 7.40 20.64 -6.51
CA ARG A 285 6.83 20.43 -5.17
C ARG A 285 5.37 20.91 -5.06
N TYR A 286 5.00 22.03 -5.69
CA TYR A 286 3.60 22.47 -5.74
C TYR A 286 2.72 21.47 -6.49
N ASN A 287 3.19 20.97 -7.64
CA ASN A 287 2.44 19.99 -8.44
C ASN A 287 2.34 18.65 -7.71
N GLU A 288 3.42 18.19 -7.08
CA GLU A 288 3.44 17.00 -6.22
C GLU A 288 2.44 17.13 -5.06
N LEU A 289 2.38 18.28 -4.37
CA LEU A 289 1.39 18.54 -3.32
C LEU A 289 -0.06 18.57 -3.86
N LYS A 290 -0.29 19.13 -5.05
CA LYS A 290 -1.60 19.08 -5.73
C LYS A 290 -2.00 17.65 -6.07
N ASP A 291 -1.07 16.84 -6.58
CA ASP A 291 -1.30 15.43 -6.93
C ASP A 291 -1.51 14.56 -5.69
N GLU A 292 -0.74 14.79 -4.61
CA GLU A 292 -0.95 14.19 -3.29
C GLU A 292 -2.34 14.52 -2.73
N LEU A 293 -2.74 15.80 -2.75
CA LEU A 293 -4.04 16.25 -2.28
C LEU A 293 -5.18 15.63 -3.10
N ALA A 294 -5.03 15.55 -4.43
CA ALA A 294 -5.99 14.91 -5.32
C ALA A 294 -6.10 13.39 -5.07
N LYS A 295 -4.99 12.69 -4.80
CA LYS A 295 -4.99 11.28 -4.39
C LYS A 295 -5.73 11.09 -3.07
N VAL A 296 -5.36 11.83 -2.02
CA VAL A 296 -6.00 11.78 -0.70
C VAL A 296 -7.49 12.10 -0.78
N GLU A 297 -7.91 13.06 -1.60
CA GLU A 297 -9.32 13.37 -1.78
C GLU A 297 -10.07 12.27 -2.54
N ASN A 298 -9.47 11.66 -3.57
CA ASN A 298 -10.07 10.52 -4.25
C ASN A 298 -10.20 9.30 -3.33
N ASP A 299 -9.21 9.04 -2.47
CA ASP A 299 -9.25 7.97 -1.48
C ASP A 299 -10.33 8.25 -0.42
N LEU A 300 -10.46 9.49 0.06
CA LEU A 300 -11.57 9.90 0.95
C LEU A 300 -12.94 9.73 0.29
N ARG A 301 -13.09 10.06 -1.01
CA ARG A 301 -14.34 9.84 -1.77
C ARG A 301 -14.67 8.35 -1.87
N ARG A 302 -13.69 7.50 -2.17
CA ARG A 302 -13.83 6.03 -2.20
C ARG A 302 -14.23 5.48 -0.83
N LEU A 303 -13.53 5.89 0.23
CA LEU A 303 -13.76 5.45 1.60
C LEU A 303 -15.16 5.85 2.09
N ARG A 304 -15.60 7.07 1.79
CA ARG A 304 -16.96 7.56 2.05
C ARG A 304 -18.01 6.70 1.32
N GLY A 305 -17.76 6.34 0.07
CA GLY A 305 -18.61 5.42 -0.70
C GLY A 305 -18.75 4.06 -0.02
N SER A 306 -17.64 3.44 0.41
CA SER A 306 -17.71 2.15 1.13
C SER A 306 -18.41 2.25 2.49
N ILE A 307 -18.18 3.31 3.27
CA ILE A 307 -18.86 3.53 4.56
C ILE A 307 -20.38 3.69 4.34
N GLN A 308 -20.78 4.45 3.31
CA GLN A 308 -22.19 4.67 2.99
C GLN A 308 -22.89 3.38 2.51
N LEU A 309 -22.20 2.53 1.72
CA LEU A 309 -22.71 1.22 1.32
C LEU A 309 -22.89 0.28 2.54
N GLN A 310 -21.94 0.30 3.49
CA GLN A 310 -22.01 -0.56 4.67
C GLN A 310 -23.14 -0.17 5.62
N LEU A 311 -23.35 1.13 5.86
CA LEU A 311 -24.53 1.64 6.59
C LEU A 311 -25.85 1.26 5.93
N LEU A 312 -25.88 1.16 4.60
CA LEU A 312 -27.05 0.77 3.82
C LEU A 312 -27.32 -0.75 3.94
N VAL A 313 -26.28 -1.58 3.99
CA VAL A 313 -26.39 -3.03 4.29
C VAL A 313 -26.96 -3.26 5.69
N ASP A 314 -26.45 -2.57 6.72
CA ASP A 314 -27.00 -2.61 8.09
C ASP A 314 -28.50 -2.24 8.11
N HIS A 315 -28.91 -1.24 7.31
CA HIS A 315 -30.32 -0.81 7.21
C HIS A 315 -31.23 -1.77 6.42
N ILE A 316 -30.69 -2.70 5.63
CA ILE A 316 -31.48 -3.73 4.91
C ILE A 316 -31.70 -4.96 5.79
N GLN A 317 -30.85 -5.21 6.79
CA GLN A 317 -30.94 -6.38 7.65
C GLN A 317 -32.08 -6.41 8.73
N PRO A 318 -32.77 -5.31 9.15
CA PRO A 318 -33.77 -5.37 10.22
C PRO A 318 -35.17 -5.84 9.78
N GLN A 319 -35.34 -6.29 8.52
CA GLN A 319 -36.62 -6.75 7.95
C GLN A 319 -36.65 -8.25 7.59
N ARG A 320 -35.86 -9.09 8.28
CA ARG A 320 -35.93 -10.57 8.19
C ARG A 320 -36.14 -11.25 9.55
N SER A 321 -37.19 -10.86 10.26
CA SER A 321 -37.71 -11.62 11.41
C SER A 321 -39.18 -11.29 11.70
N SER A 322 -40.07 -11.91 10.94
CA SER A 322 -41.49 -12.17 11.27
C SER A 322 -41.98 -13.33 10.41
#